data_AF-A0A6L8T8M1-F1
#
_entry.id   AF-A0A6L8T8M1-F1
#
_cell.length_a   1.000
_cell.length_b   1.000
_cell.length_c   1.000
_cell.angle_alpha   90.00
_cell.angle_beta   90.00
_cell.angle_gamma   90.00
#
_symmetry.space_group_name_H-M   'P 1'
#
loop_
_entity.id
_entity.type
_entity.pdbx_description
1 polymer ?
#
loop_
_entity_poly.entity_id
_entity_poly.type
_entity_poly.pdbx_seq_one_letter_code
_entity_poly.pdbx_strand_id
1 'polypeptide(L)'
;MDEDVVSYAFNAAAWEQQANNRGEVLAMGLWDGYLSEKLDLVTIQLSENCSDTTTLEYDFREMVEYVQEKCPNAQIIIVDDFWSDEKSQIKHSAIDGLDIEWVNLSEIRGNVEYQVGMGSIVYWNSGEEYVIEHEGVASHPGDNGMMYYAQKIIEQINLDK
;
A
#
# COMPACT_ATOMS: atom_id res chain seq x y z
N MET A 1 -17.75 21.95 -8.53
CA MET A 1 -17.47 21.11 -9.70
C MET A 1 -16.73 19.94 -9.12
N ASP A 2 -17.35 18.77 -9.09
CA ASP A 2 -16.60 17.55 -8.83
C ASP A 2 -15.62 17.44 -9.99
N GLU A 3 -14.35 17.73 -9.74
CA GLU A 3 -13.31 17.36 -10.69
C GLU A 3 -13.32 15.83 -10.72
N ASP A 4 -13.54 15.27 -11.91
CA ASP A 4 -13.60 13.83 -12.11
C ASP A 4 -12.25 13.22 -11.73
N VAL A 5 -12.11 12.75 -10.49
CA VAL A 5 -10.95 11.99 -10.03
C VAL A 5 -10.97 10.65 -10.76
N VAL A 6 -10.00 10.45 -11.67
CA VAL A 6 -9.79 9.17 -12.32
C VAL A 6 -8.81 8.37 -11.49
N SER A 7 -9.27 7.27 -10.90
CA SER A 7 -8.43 6.37 -10.11
C SER A 7 -8.47 4.95 -10.66
N TYR A 8 -7.39 4.23 -10.40
CA TYR A 8 -7.27 2.81 -10.67
C TYR A 8 -6.39 2.17 -9.59
N ALA A 9 -6.61 0.88 -9.35
CA ALA A 9 -5.82 0.10 -8.41
C ALA A 9 -5.20 -1.09 -9.13
N PHE A 10 -3.96 -1.39 -8.80
CA PHE A 10 -3.23 -2.54 -9.31
C PHE A 10 -2.87 -3.48 -8.16
N ASN A 11 -3.12 -4.77 -8.33
CA ASN A 11 -2.73 -5.79 -7.37
C ASN A 11 -1.28 -6.23 -7.63
N ALA A 12 -0.37 -5.89 -6.71
CA ALA A 12 1.04 -6.25 -6.80
C ALA A 12 1.44 -7.48 -5.96
N ALA A 13 0.49 -8.34 -5.59
CA ALA A 13 0.76 -9.52 -4.75
C ALA A 13 1.80 -10.47 -5.36
N ALA A 14 1.85 -10.55 -6.70
CA ALA A 14 2.87 -11.31 -7.41
C ALA A 14 4.29 -10.82 -7.09
N TRP A 15 4.51 -9.52 -6.95
CA TRP A 15 5.81 -8.98 -6.56
C TRP A 15 6.10 -9.29 -5.08
N GLU A 16 5.12 -9.14 -4.19
CA GLU A 16 5.32 -9.38 -2.75
C GLU A 16 5.72 -10.83 -2.43
N GLN A 17 5.08 -11.80 -3.11
CA GLN A 17 5.23 -13.23 -2.87
C GLN A 17 6.51 -13.84 -3.48
N GLN A 18 7.14 -13.17 -4.46
CA GLN A 18 8.31 -13.70 -5.18
C GLN A 18 9.62 -13.21 -4.57
N ALA A 19 9.86 -13.49 -3.29
CA ALA A 19 11.00 -12.96 -2.54
C ALA A 19 12.38 -13.17 -3.20
N ASN A 20 12.57 -14.27 -3.94
CA ASN A 20 13.84 -14.54 -4.62
C ASN A 20 13.96 -13.89 -6.01
N ASN A 21 12.88 -13.31 -6.56
CA ASN A 21 12.80 -12.84 -7.95
C ASN A 21 11.97 -11.54 -8.11
N ARG A 22 11.89 -10.69 -7.07
CA ARG A 22 11.07 -9.46 -7.13
C ARG A 22 11.47 -8.53 -8.28
N GLY A 23 12.78 -8.37 -8.52
CA GLY A 23 13.29 -7.59 -9.65
C GLY A 23 12.90 -8.17 -11.01
N GLU A 24 12.86 -9.50 -11.18
CA GLU A 24 12.37 -10.11 -12.43
C GLU A 24 10.86 -9.85 -12.62
N VAL A 25 10.05 -9.96 -11.56
CA VAL A 25 8.61 -9.65 -11.62
C VAL A 25 8.38 -8.20 -12.01
N LEU A 26 9.18 -7.28 -11.47
CA LEU A 26 9.12 -5.86 -11.83
C LEU A 26 9.50 -5.65 -13.31
N ALA A 27 10.57 -6.31 -13.77
CA ALA A 27 11.06 -6.24 -15.15
C ALA A 27 10.08 -6.84 -16.19
N MET A 28 9.10 -7.64 -15.77
CA MET A 28 8.02 -8.09 -16.66
C MET A 28 7.10 -6.94 -17.12
N GLY A 29 7.19 -5.76 -16.53
CA GLY A 29 6.46 -4.56 -16.97
C GLY A 29 4.94 -4.65 -16.75
N LEU A 30 4.49 -5.53 -15.85
CA LEU A 30 3.05 -5.70 -15.57
C LEU A 30 2.39 -4.41 -15.05
N TRP A 31 3.20 -3.49 -14.52
CA TRP A 31 2.75 -2.24 -13.93
C TRP A 31 2.73 -1.10 -14.95
N ASP A 32 3.42 -1.25 -16.09
CA ASP A 32 3.58 -0.20 -17.12
C ASP A 32 2.25 0.29 -17.69
N GLY A 33 1.20 -0.54 -17.68
CA GLY A 33 -0.14 -0.13 -18.11
C GLY A 33 -0.85 0.82 -17.16
N TYR A 34 -0.33 0.96 -15.93
CA TYR A 34 -0.89 1.78 -14.86
C TYR A 34 0.02 2.96 -14.48
N LEU A 35 1.30 2.92 -14.83
CA LEU A 35 2.25 3.98 -14.50
C LEU A 35 2.45 4.92 -15.69
N SER A 36 2.45 6.23 -15.43
CA SER A 36 2.48 7.24 -16.48
C SER A 36 2.84 8.61 -15.92
N GLU A 37 3.49 9.45 -16.73
CA GLU A 37 3.80 10.86 -16.42
C GLU A 37 2.56 11.75 -16.19
N LYS A 38 1.37 11.27 -16.54
CA LYS A 38 0.07 11.95 -16.34
C LYS A 38 -0.56 11.68 -14.98
N LEU A 39 0.04 10.81 -14.17
CA LEU A 39 -0.43 10.61 -12.81
C LEU A 39 0.01 11.79 -11.95
N ASP A 40 -0.92 12.32 -11.17
CA ASP A 40 -0.65 13.37 -10.18
C ASP A 40 -0.29 12.76 -8.81
N LEU A 41 -0.80 11.56 -8.51
CA LEU A 41 -0.62 10.89 -7.23
C LEU A 41 -0.48 9.37 -7.40
N VAL A 42 0.48 8.78 -6.69
CA VAL A 42 0.61 7.32 -6.51
C VAL A 42 0.69 7.00 -5.02
N THR A 43 -0.18 6.12 -4.54
CA THR A 43 -0.06 5.54 -3.20
C THR A 43 0.44 4.10 -3.29
N ILE A 44 1.42 3.74 -2.46
CA ILE A 44 2.00 2.40 -2.41
C ILE A 44 1.70 1.79 -1.04
N GLN A 45 0.80 0.81 -1.01
CA GLN A 45 0.42 0.05 0.18
C GLN A 45 0.79 -1.43 0.00
N LEU A 46 2.06 -1.74 0.15
CA LEU A 46 2.64 -3.07 -0.01
C LEU A 46 3.51 -3.43 1.19
N SER A 47 3.67 -4.75 1.41
CA SER A 47 4.55 -5.50 2.32
C SER A 47 3.82 -6.61 3.07
N GLU A 48 2.49 -6.61 3.04
CA GLU A 48 1.65 -7.61 3.72
C GLU A 48 2.08 -9.03 3.37
N ASN A 49 2.18 -9.32 2.06
CA ASN A 49 2.48 -10.66 1.56
C ASN A 49 3.98 -10.99 1.52
N CYS A 50 4.85 -10.08 1.95
CA CYS A 50 6.29 -10.31 2.01
C CYS A 50 6.66 -11.13 3.26
N SER A 51 6.57 -12.45 3.20
CA SER A 51 6.94 -13.31 4.34
C SER A 51 8.46 -13.41 4.56
N ASP A 52 9.25 -13.35 3.48
CA ASP A 52 10.72 -13.29 3.53
C ASP A 52 11.17 -11.85 3.31
N THR A 53 11.83 -11.30 4.34
CA THR A 53 12.29 -9.92 4.43
C THR A 53 13.77 -9.77 4.09
N THR A 54 14.49 -10.85 3.78
CA THR A 54 15.96 -10.87 3.61
C THR A 54 16.47 -9.85 2.60
N THR A 55 15.75 -9.68 1.49
CA THR A 55 16.09 -8.74 0.39
C THR A 55 15.13 -7.56 0.30
N LEU A 56 14.13 -7.50 1.20
CA LEU A 56 12.99 -6.59 1.05
C LEU A 56 13.42 -5.13 1.00
N GLU A 57 14.44 -4.71 1.75
CA GLU A 57 14.92 -3.32 1.70
C GLU A 57 15.38 -2.92 0.29
N TYR A 58 16.21 -3.75 -0.33
CA TYR A 58 16.74 -3.51 -1.68
C TYR A 58 15.63 -3.60 -2.73
N ASP A 59 14.82 -4.66 -2.68
CA ASP A 59 13.74 -4.87 -3.64
C ASP A 59 12.72 -3.73 -3.58
N PHE A 60 12.39 -3.28 -2.36
CA PHE A 60 11.42 -2.21 -2.16
C PHE A 60 11.97 -0.87 -2.66
N ARG A 61 13.26 -0.59 -2.46
CA ARG A 61 13.90 0.59 -3.05
C ARG A 61 13.85 0.57 -4.57
N GLU A 62 14.24 -0.54 -5.19
CA GLU A 62 14.20 -0.71 -6.66
C GLU A 62 12.78 -0.46 -7.20
N MET A 63 11.77 -1.00 -6.52
CA MET A 63 10.37 -0.80 -6.86
C MET A 63 9.94 0.68 -6.77
N VAL A 64 10.33 1.39 -5.71
CA VAL A 64 10.00 2.82 -5.55
C VAL A 64 10.69 3.67 -6.61
N GLU A 65 11.97 3.41 -6.89
CA GLU A 65 12.73 4.13 -7.92
C GLU A 65 12.13 3.86 -9.32
N TYR A 66 11.69 2.64 -9.61
CA TYR A 66 10.96 2.31 -10.85
C TYR A 66 9.65 3.10 -10.98
N VAL A 67 8.87 3.24 -9.90
CA VAL A 67 7.65 4.06 -9.91
C VAL A 67 7.98 5.55 -10.13
N GLN A 68 9.03 6.07 -9.48
CA GLN A 68 9.49 7.46 -9.68
C GLN A 68 9.89 7.72 -11.13
N GLU A 69 10.60 6.79 -11.78
CA GLU A 69 10.99 6.93 -13.19
C GLU A 69 9.78 6.99 -14.13
N LYS A 70 8.75 6.17 -13.86
CA LYS A 70 7.56 6.07 -14.71
C LYS A 70 6.53 7.17 -14.45
N CYS A 71 6.52 7.72 -13.25
CA CYS A 71 5.60 8.75 -12.78
C CYS A 71 6.34 10.00 -12.29
N PRO A 72 7.18 10.65 -13.13
CA PRO A 72 8.11 11.70 -12.67
C PRO A 72 7.42 12.96 -12.13
N ASN A 73 6.14 13.17 -12.46
CA ASN A 73 5.36 14.32 -12.01
C ASN A 73 4.44 13.98 -10.82
N ALA A 74 4.30 12.70 -10.47
CA ALA A 74 3.39 12.28 -9.43
C ALA A 74 3.99 12.55 -8.04
N GLN A 75 3.16 13.01 -7.10
CA GLN A 75 3.45 12.80 -5.70
C GLN A 75 3.39 11.30 -5.40
N ILE A 76 4.40 10.76 -4.75
CA ILE A 76 4.39 9.36 -4.30
C ILE A 76 4.30 9.32 -2.78
N ILE A 77 3.33 8.56 -2.28
CA ILE A 77 3.07 8.36 -0.86
C ILE A 77 3.18 6.87 -0.56
N ILE A 78 4.04 6.49 0.37
CA ILE A 78 4.10 5.12 0.88
C ILE A 78 3.27 5.01 2.15
N VAL A 79 2.40 4.01 2.17
CA VAL A 79 1.61 3.63 3.35
C VAL A 79 2.37 2.55 4.11
N ASP A 80 2.56 2.79 5.41
CA ASP A 80 3.26 1.88 6.33
C ASP A 80 2.57 0.50 6.44
N ASP A 81 3.26 -0.49 7.02
CA ASP A 81 2.73 -1.83 7.29
C ASP A 81 1.80 -1.83 8.51
N PHE A 82 0.59 -2.36 8.35
CA PHE A 82 -0.42 -2.39 9.42
C PHE A 82 -0.05 -3.30 10.60
N TRP A 83 0.74 -4.34 10.36
CA TRP A 83 0.96 -5.43 11.31
C TRP A 83 2.40 -5.50 11.84
N SER A 84 3.39 -5.10 11.04
CA SER A 84 4.79 -5.40 11.30
C SER A 84 5.65 -4.15 11.47
N ASP A 85 6.19 -3.96 12.68
CA ASP A 85 7.25 -2.97 12.93
C ASP A 85 8.53 -3.24 12.13
N GLU A 86 8.87 -4.51 11.91
CA GLU A 86 10.07 -4.90 11.15
C GLU A 86 9.94 -4.46 9.68
N LYS A 87 8.83 -4.81 9.03
CA LYS A 87 8.59 -4.41 7.63
C LYS A 87 8.45 -2.90 7.48
N SER A 88 7.83 -2.24 8.47
CA SER A 88 7.77 -0.78 8.57
C SER A 88 9.17 -0.16 8.51
N GLN A 89 10.07 -0.62 9.38
CA GLN A 89 11.45 -0.12 9.46
C GLN A 89 12.23 -0.40 8.17
N ILE A 90 12.11 -1.61 7.62
CA ILE A 90 12.77 -1.98 6.36
C ILE A 90 12.32 -1.05 5.22
N LYS A 91 11.01 -0.84 5.06
CA LYS A 91 10.45 0.06 4.04
C LYS A 91 10.90 1.51 4.23
N HIS A 92 10.90 1.98 5.46
CA HIS A 92 11.31 3.35 5.77
C HIS A 92 12.82 3.56 5.51
N SER A 93 13.66 2.56 5.78
CA SER A 93 15.09 2.60 5.41
C SER A 93 15.30 2.58 3.90
N ALA A 94 14.53 1.77 3.17
CA ALA A 94 14.64 1.64 1.71
C ALA A 94 14.47 2.96 0.96
N ILE A 95 13.61 3.85 1.49
CA ILE A 95 13.29 5.15 0.87
C ILE A 95 14.14 6.31 1.37
N ASP A 96 15.14 6.07 2.23
CA ASP A 96 16.01 7.15 2.70
C ASP A 96 16.68 7.86 1.51
N GLY A 97 16.66 9.19 1.56
CA GLY A 97 17.15 10.07 0.51
C GLY A 97 16.27 10.17 -0.75
N LEU A 98 15.09 9.55 -0.81
CA LEU A 98 14.13 9.73 -1.91
C LEU A 98 13.09 10.82 -1.57
N ASP A 99 12.60 11.53 -2.60
CA ASP A 99 11.47 12.47 -2.47
C ASP A 99 10.14 11.69 -2.41
N ILE A 100 9.82 11.16 -1.24
CA ILE A 100 8.65 10.32 -0.99
C ILE A 100 8.00 10.73 0.33
N GLU A 101 6.67 10.83 0.35
CA GLU A 101 5.92 11.03 1.59
C GLU A 101 5.63 9.70 2.29
N TRP A 102 5.57 9.72 3.62
CA TRP A 102 5.36 8.53 4.44
C TRP A 102 4.11 8.67 5.32
N VAL A 103 3.18 7.73 5.17
CA VAL A 103 2.02 7.59 6.05
C VAL A 103 2.33 6.58 7.14
N ASN A 104 2.50 7.07 8.38
CA ASN A 104 2.74 6.25 9.56
C ASN A 104 1.45 5.62 10.10
N LEU A 105 1.47 4.30 10.33
CA LEU A 105 0.36 3.54 10.92
C LEU A 105 0.67 2.95 12.30
N SER A 106 1.83 3.28 12.89
CA SER A 106 2.27 2.73 14.18
C SER A 106 1.26 2.97 15.31
N GLU A 107 0.46 4.03 15.25
CA GLU A 107 -0.55 4.35 16.26
C GLU A 107 -1.72 3.35 16.31
N ILE A 108 -1.99 2.67 15.19
CA ILE A 108 -3.10 1.72 15.05
C ILE A 108 -2.64 0.27 14.94
N ARG A 109 -1.33 0.04 14.83
CA ARG A 109 -0.73 -1.30 14.70
C ARG A 109 -1.07 -2.18 15.90
N GLY A 110 -1.61 -3.36 15.63
CA GLY A 110 -2.02 -4.33 16.65
C GLY A 110 -3.23 -3.92 17.49
N ASN A 111 -3.91 -2.81 17.16
CA ASN A 111 -5.10 -2.38 17.88
C ASN A 111 -6.37 -2.97 17.25
N VAL A 112 -7.09 -3.78 18.03
CA VAL A 112 -8.30 -4.49 17.60
C VAL A 112 -9.45 -3.55 17.20
N GLU A 113 -9.49 -2.31 17.71
CA GLU A 113 -10.52 -1.32 17.37
C GLU A 113 -10.42 -0.83 15.91
N TYR A 114 -9.26 -1.04 15.28
CA TYR A 114 -9.02 -0.73 13.87
C TYR A 114 -9.12 -1.96 12.98
N GLN A 115 -9.33 -3.15 13.55
CA GLN A 115 -9.51 -4.40 12.81
C GLN A 115 -10.99 -4.65 12.55
N VAL A 116 -11.30 -5.43 11.52
CA VAL A 116 -12.69 -5.76 11.16
C VAL A 116 -13.32 -6.72 12.17
N GLY A 117 -12.55 -7.64 12.74
CA GLY A 117 -12.99 -8.56 13.79
C GLY A 117 -13.79 -9.78 13.30
N MET A 118 -13.75 -10.84 14.11
CA MET A 118 -14.51 -12.07 13.88
C MET A 118 -16.01 -11.84 14.06
N GLY A 119 -16.83 -12.43 13.19
CA GLY A 119 -18.29 -12.33 13.23
C GLY A 119 -18.87 -11.04 12.64
N SER A 120 -18.02 -10.11 12.19
CA SER A 120 -18.46 -8.91 11.48
C SER A 120 -19.09 -9.25 10.13
N ILE A 121 -20.09 -8.47 9.73
CA ILE A 121 -20.77 -8.60 8.44
C ILE A 121 -20.17 -7.57 7.47
N VAL A 122 -19.63 -8.06 6.36
CA VAL A 122 -19.16 -7.24 5.23
C VAL A 122 -19.97 -7.55 3.99
N TYR A 123 -19.88 -6.70 2.97
CA TYR A 123 -20.68 -6.83 1.76
C TYR A 123 -19.78 -6.97 0.53
N TRP A 124 -20.12 -7.93 -0.33
CA TRP A 124 -19.54 -8.00 -1.67
C TRP A 124 -20.01 -6.82 -2.52
N ASN A 125 -19.34 -6.56 -3.65
CA ASN A 125 -19.78 -5.56 -4.63
C ASN A 125 -21.20 -5.82 -5.18
N SER A 126 -21.68 -7.08 -5.09
CA SER A 126 -23.06 -7.46 -5.43
C SER A 126 -24.09 -7.04 -4.37
N GLY A 127 -23.65 -6.59 -3.19
CA GLY A 127 -24.50 -6.33 -2.02
C GLY A 127 -24.81 -7.56 -1.17
N GLU A 128 -24.25 -8.73 -1.50
CA GLU A 128 -24.41 -9.96 -0.71
C GLU A 128 -23.60 -9.87 0.59
N GLU A 129 -24.23 -10.25 1.69
CA GLU A 129 -23.61 -10.31 3.03
C GLU A 129 -22.61 -11.46 3.13
N TYR A 130 -21.51 -11.22 3.82
CA TYR A 130 -20.52 -12.22 4.21
C TYR A 130 -20.14 -12.01 5.67
N VAL A 131 -20.24 -13.08 6.46
CA VAL A 131 -19.80 -13.08 7.86
C VAL A 131 -18.34 -13.49 7.91
N ILE A 132 -17.52 -12.73 8.62
CA ILE A 132 -16.10 -13.05 8.78
C ILE A 132 -15.92 -14.19 9.77
N GLU A 133 -15.48 -15.34 9.26
CA GLU A 133 -15.27 -16.57 10.04
C GLU A 133 -13.79 -17.02 10.08
N HIS A 134 -12.86 -16.24 9.53
CA HIS A 134 -11.44 -16.58 9.47
C HIS A 134 -10.59 -15.51 10.17
N GLU A 135 -9.78 -15.93 11.15
CA GLU A 135 -8.91 -15.04 11.95
C GLU A 135 -7.98 -14.18 11.10
N GLY A 136 -7.42 -14.77 10.03
CA GLY A 136 -6.57 -14.04 9.10
C GLY A 136 -7.30 -12.91 8.38
N VAL A 137 -8.62 -13.03 8.14
CA VAL A 137 -9.43 -11.97 7.54
C VAL A 137 -9.89 -10.97 8.61
N ALA A 138 -10.22 -11.47 9.80
CA ALA A 138 -10.63 -10.66 10.95
C ALA A 138 -9.56 -9.65 11.41
N SER A 139 -8.29 -9.94 11.16
CA SER A 139 -7.17 -9.06 11.51
C SER A 139 -6.88 -7.95 10.50
N HIS A 140 -7.58 -7.90 9.36
CA HIS A 140 -7.48 -6.79 8.40
C HIS A 140 -8.13 -5.51 8.96
N PRO A 141 -7.72 -4.33 8.47
CA PRO A 141 -8.33 -3.08 8.85
C PRO A 141 -9.84 -3.09 8.56
N GLY A 142 -10.66 -2.77 9.56
CA GLY A 142 -12.08 -2.52 9.42
C GLY A 142 -12.36 -1.07 9.03
N ASP A 143 -13.62 -0.63 9.14
CA ASP A 143 -14.02 0.74 8.76
C ASP A 143 -13.21 1.83 9.48
N ASN A 144 -12.96 1.68 10.78
CA ASN A 144 -12.12 2.61 11.54
C ASN A 144 -10.67 2.61 11.04
N GLY A 145 -10.14 1.43 10.72
CA GLY A 145 -8.81 1.27 10.11
C GLY A 145 -8.72 2.00 8.78
N MET A 146 -9.63 1.69 7.86
CA MET A 146 -9.65 2.31 6.53
C MET A 146 -9.90 3.83 6.59
N MET A 147 -10.72 4.30 7.53
CA MET A 147 -10.90 5.74 7.78
C MET A 147 -9.60 6.41 8.25
N TYR A 148 -8.85 5.78 9.17
CA TYR A 148 -7.56 6.29 9.62
C TYR A 148 -6.55 6.36 8.46
N TYR A 149 -6.49 5.34 7.60
CA TYR A 149 -5.64 5.35 6.41
C TYR A 149 -5.97 6.52 5.50
N ALA A 150 -7.25 6.69 5.16
CA ALA A 150 -7.70 7.76 4.29
C ALA A 150 -7.33 9.13 4.87
N GLN A 151 -7.56 9.35 6.16
CA GLN A 151 -7.18 10.60 6.84
C GLN A 151 -5.68 10.86 6.74
N LYS A 152 -4.84 9.85 7.05
CA LYS A 152 -3.39 10.01 7.00
C LYS A 152 -2.85 10.24 5.60
N ILE A 153 -3.41 9.58 4.58
CA ILE A 153 -3.05 9.82 3.19
C ILE A 153 -3.43 11.25 2.79
N ILE A 154 -4.65 11.69 3.09
CA ILE A 154 -5.12 13.05 2.76
C ILE A 154 -4.25 14.11 3.45
N GLU A 155 -3.81 13.88 4.69
CA GLU A 155 -2.88 14.76 5.40
C GLU A 155 -1.54 14.95 4.67
N GLN A 156 -1.12 13.98 3.86
CA GLN A 156 0.14 14.07 3.08
C GLN A 156 -0.05 14.70 1.70
N ILE A 157 -1.27 14.75 1.14
CA ILE A 157 -1.48 15.24 -0.23
C ILE A 157 -1.10 16.72 -0.32
N ASN A 158 -0.15 17.03 -1.20
CA ASN A 158 0.29 18.37 -1.48
C ASN A 158 -0.38 18.86 -2.77
N LEU A 159 -1.34 19.78 -2.64
CA LEU A 159 -2.08 20.35 -3.77
C LEU A 159 -1.26 21.35 -4.60
N ASP A 160 -0.07 21.71 -4.14
CA ASP A 160 0.83 22.66 -4.82
C ASP A 160 1.98 21.97 -5.58
N LYS A 161 2.06 20.63 -5.53
CA LYS A 161 2.96 19.81 -6.37
C LYS A 161 2.27 19.52 -7.70
#